data_AF-A0A1I7UVX5-F1
#
_entry.id   AF-A0A1I7UVX5-F1
#
_cell.length_a   1.000
_cell.length_b   1.000
_cell.length_c   1.000
_cell.angle_alpha   90.00
_cell.angle_beta   90.00
_cell.angle_gamma   90.00
#
_symmetry.space_group_name_H-M   'P 1'
#
loop_
_entity.id
_entity.type
_entity.pdbx_description
1 polymer ?
#
loop_
_entity_poly.entity_id
_entity_poly.type
_entity_poly.pdbx_seq_one_letter_code
_entity_poly.pdbx_strand_id
1 'polypeptide(L)'
;MIRGHRVPIKIETDKNGEEHLETYWNDHGFGMRMVADYVCDLFRVNMFSIMLRDEHRTMFDWLRNRQSFVNLLILGGEPQISDEDYRYVITESNSYFLKLNAKASKIFRMKNFNKKFEAVTLLDCPWITIDNLMSMDVCRIDVLPGKLFTNEELNRFLKHWMKGASPRLKQLQLDLVDWNEEAFLADINVEETTPGERLYNFIFCEFLSEKYIFQFLRIKLHRHEHCTHCKRRWN
;
A
#
# COMPACT_ATOMS: atom_id res chain seq x y z
N MET A 1 -33.13 -7.35 -10.21
CA MET A 1 -32.91 -8.64 -9.51
C MET A 1 -31.42 -8.90 -9.50
N ILE A 2 -30.80 -9.11 -8.36
CA ILE A 2 -29.37 -9.47 -8.26
C ILE A 2 -29.31 -10.95 -7.94
N ARG A 3 -28.93 -11.78 -8.94
CA ARG A 3 -28.92 -13.26 -8.87
C ARG A 3 -30.15 -13.84 -8.16
N GLY A 4 -31.35 -13.50 -8.65
CA GLY A 4 -32.61 -14.01 -8.10
C GLY A 4 -33.13 -13.31 -6.83
N HIS A 5 -32.42 -12.29 -6.30
CA HIS A 5 -32.87 -11.53 -5.14
C HIS A 5 -33.52 -10.19 -5.56
N ARG A 6 -34.67 -9.87 -4.95
CA ARG A 6 -35.26 -8.52 -5.00
C ARG A 6 -34.54 -7.66 -3.96
N VAL A 7 -33.72 -6.75 -4.45
CA VAL A 7 -32.89 -5.87 -3.62
C VAL A 7 -33.38 -4.44 -3.79
N PRO A 8 -33.74 -3.73 -2.71
CA PRO A 8 -34.02 -2.30 -2.78
C PRO A 8 -32.76 -1.56 -3.24
N ILE A 9 -32.92 -0.64 -4.19
CA ILE A 9 -31.83 0.14 -4.77
C ILE A 9 -32.16 1.62 -4.68
N LYS A 10 -31.16 2.43 -4.33
CA LYS A 10 -31.21 3.89 -4.39
C LYS A 10 -30.03 4.38 -5.23
N ILE A 11 -30.26 5.37 -6.08
CA ILE A 11 -29.19 6.13 -6.73
C ILE A 11 -28.98 7.36 -5.86
N GLU A 12 -27.75 7.55 -5.41
CA GLU A 12 -27.36 8.73 -4.63
C GLU A 12 -26.28 9.49 -5.38
N THR A 13 -26.35 10.82 -5.30
CA THR A 13 -25.31 11.70 -5.80
C THR A 13 -24.52 12.21 -4.61
N ASP A 14 -23.21 12.00 -4.62
CA ASP A 14 -22.33 12.49 -3.57
C ASP A 14 -22.10 14.01 -3.68
N LYS A 15 -21.39 14.56 -2.70
CA LYS A 15 -21.05 16.00 -2.64
C LYS A 15 -20.21 16.51 -3.83
N ASN A 16 -19.58 15.62 -4.58
CA ASN A 16 -18.77 15.92 -5.76
C ASN A 16 -19.57 15.81 -7.07
N GLY A 17 -20.83 15.38 -7.00
CA GLY A 17 -21.67 15.13 -8.17
C GLY A 17 -21.52 13.73 -8.75
N GLU A 18 -20.83 12.81 -8.07
CA GLU A 18 -20.68 11.42 -8.52
C GLU A 18 -21.90 10.61 -8.10
N GLU A 19 -22.47 9.84 -9.03
CA GLU A 19 -23.60 8.96 -8.75
C GLU A 19 -23.11 7.56 -8.33
N HIS A 20 -23.57 7.08 -7.18
CA HIS A 20 -23.36 5.72 -6.72
C HIS A 20 -24.67 4.97 -6.50
N LEU A 21 -24.62 3.66 -6.76
CA LEU A 21 -25.73 2.76 -6.53
C LEU A 21 -25.63 2.18 -5.12
N GLU A 22 -26.61 2.47 -4.29
CA GLU A 22 -26.72 1.92 -2.94
C GLU A 22 -27.70 0.73 -2.94
N THR A 23 -27.25 -0.40 -2.42
CA THR A 23 -28.08 -1.61 -2.26
C THR A 23 -28.22 -1.98 -0.80
N TYR A 24 -29.43 -2.36 -0.39
CA TYR A 24 -29.71 -2.73 1.01
C TYR A 24 -29.75 -4.25 1.20
N TRP A 25 -29.01 -4.74 2.18
CA TRP A 25 -28.88 -6.16 2.50
C TRP A 25 -28.92 -6.38 4.02
N ASN A 26 -29.58 -7.46 4.47
CA ASN A 26 -29.60 -7.83 5.89
C ASN A 26 -28.24 -8.31 6.40
N ASP A 27 -27.48 -8.95 5.52
CA ASP A 27 -26.10 -9.40 5.75
C ASP A 27 -25.21 -8.64 4.76
N HIS A 28 -24.36 -7.76 5.29
CA HIS A 28 -23.50 -6.87 4.51
C HIS A 28 -22.48 -7.66 3.67
N GLY A 29 -21.79 -8.63 4.28
CA GLY A 29 -20.81 -9.47 3.61
C GLY A 29 -21.42 -10.30 2.48
N PHE A 30 -22.58 -10.91 2.71
CA PHE A 30 -23.34 -11.63 1.69
C PHE A 30 -23.76 -10.71 0.55
N GLY A 31 -24.31 -9.54 0.87
CA GLY A 31 -24.73 -8.55 -0.12
C GLY A 31 -23.58 -8.12 -1.03
N MET A 32 -22.43 -7.81 -0.44
CA MET A 32 -21.22 -7.43 -1.17
C MET A 32 -20.75 -8.54 -2.13
N ARG A 33 -20.70 -9.79 -1.67
CA ARG A 33 -20.35 -10.94 -2.53
C ARG A 33 -21.33 -11.11 -3.69
N MET A 34 -22.62 -10.94 -3.44
CA MET A 34 -23.67 -11.08 -4.45
C MET A 34 -23.62 -9.98 -5.52
N VAL A 35 -23.41 -8.72 -5.10
CA VAL A 35 -23.23 -7.59 -6.02
C VAL A 35 -21.96 -7.78 -6.85
N ALA A 36 -20.84 -8.12 -6.21
CA ALA A 36 -19.57 -8.34 -6.91
C ALA A 36 -19.68 -9.47 -7.95
N ASP A 37 -20.27 -10.61 -7.58
CA ASP A 37 -20.52 -11.71 -8.52
C ASP A 37 -21.40 -11.27 -9.69
N TYR A 38 -22.51 -10.58 -9.40
CA TYR A 38 -23.43 -10.11 -10.43
C TYR A 38 -22.79 -9.13 -11.43
N VAL A 39 -22.05 -8.14 -10.93
CA VAL A 39 -21.35 -7.15 -11.78
C VAL A 39 -20.32 -7.85 -12.65
N CYS A 40 -19.52 -8.75 -12.08
CA CYS A 40 -18.54 -9.49 -12.84
C CYS A 40 -19.16 -10.39 -13.90
N ASP A 41 -20.26 -11.08 -13.58
CA ASP A 41 -20.99 -11.94 -14.52
C ASP A 41 -21.63 -11.11 -15.66
N LEU A 42 -22.21 -9.95 -15.32
CA LEU A 42 -22.85 -9.03 -16.26
C LEU A 42 -21.86 -8.51 -17.30
N PHE A 43 -20.67 -8.08 -16.86
CA PHE A 43 -19.64 -7.54 -17.75
C PHE A 43 -18.64 -8.58 -18.26
N ARG A 44 -18.73 -9.83 -17.79
CA ARG A 44 -17.81 -10.93 -18.10
C ARG A 44 -16.35 -10.58 -17.80
N VAL A 45 -16.11 -9.93 -16.66
CA VAL A 45 -14.77 -9.51 -16.20
C VAL A 45 -14.48 -10.07 -14.81
N ASN A 46 -13.19 -10.23 -14.52
CA ASN A 46 -12.73 -10.52 -13.17
C ASN A 46 -12.61 -9.24 -12.34
N MET A 47 -12.50 -9.37 -11.02
CA MET A 47 -12.35 -8.18 -10.18
C MET A 47 -10.93 -7.65 -10.32
N PHE A 48 -10.84 -6.37 -10.67
CA PHE A 48 -9.57 -5.67 -10.72
C PHE A 48 -9.02 -5.38 -9.31
N SER A 49 -9.88 -4.90 -8.42
CA SER A 49 -9.49 -4.50 -7.05
C SER A 49 -10.52 -4.91 -6.01
N ILE A 50 -10.08 -5.11 -4.78
CA ILE A 50 -10.95 -5.35 -3.64
C ILE A 50 -10.40 -4.68 -2.37
N MET A 51 -11.31 -4.13 -1.56
CA MET A 51 -11.03 -3.65 -0.21
C MET A 51 -11.77 -4.54 0.80
N LEU A 52 -11.01 -5.25 1.62
CA LEU A 52 -11.53 -6.02 2.74
C LEU A 52 -11.62 -5.09 3.95
N ARG A 53 -12.83 -4.80 4.44
CA ARG A 53 -13.07 -3.89 5.59
C ARG A 53 -13.47 -4.64 6.85
N ASP A 54 -14.29 -5.65 6.69
CA ASP A 54 -14.90 -6.49 7.70
C ASP A 54 -14.88 -7.95 7.23
N GLU A 55 -15.17 -8.87 8.16
CA GLU A 55 -15.21 -10.32 7.90
C GLU A 55 -14.00 -10.80 7.08
N HIS A 56 -12.81 -10.29 7.39
CA HIS A 56 -11.64 -10.34 6.51
C HIS A 56 -11.34 -11.76 6.02
N ARG A 57 -11.44 -12.75 6.92
CA ARG A 57 -11.24 -14.16 6.61
C ARG A 57 -12.25 -14.67 5.59
N THR A 58 -13.53 -14.53 5.89
CA THR A 58 -14.64 -15.00 5.03
C THR A 58 -14.60 -14.34 3.66
N MET A 59 -14.40 -13.01 3.61
CA MET A 59 -14.34 -12.26 2.36
C MET A 59 -13.10 -12.62 1.54
N PHE A 60 -11.96 -12.86 2.18
CA PHE A 60 -10.75 -13.27 1.48
C PHE A 60 -10.83 -14.72 0.98
N ASP A 61 -11.41 -15.65 1.76
CA ASP A 61 -11.64 -17.04 1.33
C ASP A 61 -12.62 -17.09 0.15
N TRP A 62 -13.68 -16.28 0.17
CA TRP A 62 -14.56 -16.11 -0.99
C TRP A 62 -13.81 -15.57 -2.21
N LEU A 63 -12.98 -14.53 -2.05
CA LEU A 63 -12.18 -13.98 -3.14
C LEU A 63 -11.29 -15.06 -3.78
N ARG A 64 -10.59 -15.84 -2.95
CA ARG A 64 -9.70 -16.92 -3.42
C ARG A 64 -10.43 -18.01 -4.17
N ASN A 65 -11.63 -18.37 -3.72
CA ASN A 65 -12.47 -19.34 -4.41
C ASN A 65 -12.98 -18.81 -5.76
N ARG A 66 -13.18 -17.50 -5.87
CA ARG A 66 -13.59 -16.83 -7.11
C ARG A 66 -12.43 -16.66 -8.10
N GLN A 67 -11.28 -16.20 -7.63
CA GLN A 67 -10.11 -15.92 -8.43
C GLN A 67 -8.81 -15.99 -7.62
N SER A 68 -7.77 -16.54 -8.23
CA SER A 68 -6.47 -16.72 -7.59
C SER A 68 -5.59 -15.47 -7.62
N PHE A 69 -6.01 -14.39 -8.28
CA PHE A 69 -5.23 -13.17 -8.47
C PHE A 69 -6.12 -11.93 -8.58
N VAL A 70 -5.67 -10.80 -8.01
CA VAL A 70 -6.28 -9.47 -8.19
C VAL A 70 -5.19 -8.43 -8.41
N ASN A 71 -5.48 -7.36 -9.16
CA ASN A 71 -4.47 -6.32 -9.37
C ASN A 71 -4.17 -5.56 -8.08
N LEU A 72 -5.20 -5.17 -7.33
CA LEU A 72 -5.07 -4.42 -6.08
C LEU A 72 -5.86 -5.07 -4.95
N LEU A 73 -5.14 -5.49 -3.91
CA LEU A 73 -5.73 -5.94 -2.65
C LEU A 73 -5.49 -4.88 -1.57
N ILE A 74 -6.58 -4.39 -0.98
CA ILE A 74 -6.54 -3.49 0.17
C ILE A 74 -7.08 -4.23 1.38
N LEU A 75 -6.25 -4.40 2.40
CA LEU A 75 -6.67 -4.89 3.71
C LEU A 75 -6.86 -3.67 4.61
N GLY A 76 -8.10 -3.37 5.00
CA GLY A 76 -8.44 -2.18 5.77
C GLY A 76 -9.57 -2.42 6.76
N GLY A 77 -10.15 -1.33 7.24
CA GLY A 77 -11.32 -1.35 8.10
C GLY A 77 -11.00 -1.34 9.59
N GLU A 78 -12.05 -1.06 10.35
CA GLU A 78 -12.12 -1.02 11.81
C GLU A 78 -13.34 -1.86 12.21
N PRO A 79 -13.28 -2.65 13.29
CA PRO A 79 -12.24 -2.68 14.33
C PRO A 79 -10.96 -3.44 13.92
N GLN A 80 -9.99 -3.48 14.84
CA GLN A 80 -8.73 -4.22 14.71
C GLN A 80 -8.97 -5.67 14.22
N ILE A 81 -8.26 -6.06 13.17
CA ILE A 81 -8.27 -7.44 12.64
C ILE A 81 -7.47 -8.37 13.57
N SER A 82 -7.87 -9.64 13.63
CA SER A 82 -7.12 -10.65 14.38
C SER A 82 -5.72 -10.85 13.79
N ASP A 83 -4.72 -11.08 14.63
CA ASP A 83 -3.34 -11.33 14.18
C ASP A 83 -3.23 -12.58 13.28
N GLU A 84 -4.12 -13.55 13.49
CA GLU A 84 -4.22 -14.75 12.67
C GLU A 84 -4.71 -14.42 11.26
N ASP A 85 -5.84 -13.71 11.14
CA ASP A 85 -6.43 -13.37 9.84
C ASP A 85 -5.57 -12.35 9.09
N TYR A 86 -4.96 -11.40 9.80
CA TYR A 86 -4.02 -10.45 9.21
C TYR A 86 -2.83 -11.17 8.58
N ARG A 87 -2.22 -12.12 9.30
CA ARG A 87 -1.13 -12.95 8.78
C ARG A 87 -1.61 -13.82 7.62
N TYR A 88 -2.79 -14.44 7.73
CA TYR A 88 -3.35 -15.30 6.70
C TYR A 88 -3.55 -14.54 5.39
N VAL A 89 -4.26 -13.40 5.40
CA VAL A 89 -4.50 -12.59 4.19
C VAL A 89 -3.18 -12.14 3.56
N ILE A 90 -2.23 -11.67 4.36
CA ILE A 90 -0.92 -11.26 3.84
C ILE A 90 -0.17 -12.42 3.21
N THR A 91 -0.15 -13.59 3.86
CA THR A 91 0.62 -14.75 3.40
C THR A 91 0.02 -15.36 2.15
N GLU A 92 -1.31 -15.49 2.09
CA GLU A 92 -2.02 -16.19 1.03
C GLU A 92 -2.45 -15.29 -0.14
N SER A 93 -2.35 -13.97 -0.02
CA SER A 93 -2.72 -13.04 -1.09
C SER A 93 -1.89 -13.21 -2.36
N ASN A 94 -2.46 -12.90 -3.51
CA ASN A 94 -1.72 -12.87 -4.76
C ASN A 94 -2.18 -11.65 -5.55
N SER A 95 -1.36 -10.60 -5.53
CA SER A 95 -1.67 -9.34 -6.18
C SER A 95 -0.43 -8.62 -6.69
N TYR A 96 -0.62 -7.72 -7.66
CA TYR A 96 0.44 -6.79 -8.03
C TYR A 96 0.65 -5.72 -6.96
N PHE A 97 -0.45 -5.21 -6.42
CA PHE A 97 -0.47 -4.14 -5.43
C PHE A 97 -1.09 -4.64 -4.14
N LEU A 98 -0.38 -4.45 -3.03
CA LEU A 98 -0.89 -4.73 -1.69
C LEU A 98 -0.88 -3.44 -0.87
N LYS A 99 -2.03 -3.05 -0.35
CA LYS A 99 -2.16 -1.94 0.59
C LYS A 99 -2.67 -2.47 1.93
N LEU A 100 -1.86 -2.31 2.97
CA LEU A 100 -2.23 -2.60 4.34
C LEU A 100 -2.61 -1.30 5.05
N ASN A 101 -3.86 -1.23 5.50
CA ASN A 101 -4.46 -0.11 6.23
C ASN A 101 -5.32 -0.59 7.41
N ALA A 102 -5.32 -1.89 7.68
CA ALA A 102 -5.97 -2.46 8.86
C ALA A 102 -4.96 -2.53 10.01
N LYS A 103 -5.42 -2.24 11.22
CA LYS A 103 -4.60 -2.37 12.43
C LYS A 103 -4.59 -3.82 12.90
N ALA A 104 -3.40 -4.39 13.05
CA ALA A 104 -3.17 -5.62 13.81
C ALA A 104 -2.90 -5.28 15.28
N SER A 105 -2.71 -6.30 16.13
CA SER A 105 -2.29 -6.09 17.51
C SER A 105 -0.93 -5.37 17.59
N LYS A 106 -0.71 -4.57 18.63
CA LYS A 106 0.58 -3.88 18.87
C LYS A 106 1.76 -4.85 19.06
N ILE A 107 1.47 -6.06 19.55
CA ILE A 107 2.48 -7.11 19.74
C ILE A 107 2.65 -8.00 18.51
N PHE A 108 1.85 -7.79 17.46
CA PHE A 108 1.96 -8.55 16.22
C PHE A 108 3.38 -8.43 15.67
N ARG A 109 3.97 -9.56 15.34
CA ARG A 109 5.24 -9.64 14.63
C ARG A 109 5.12 -10.68 13.53
N MET A 110 5.74 -10.38 12.41
CA MET A 110 5.81 -11.31 11.30
C MET A 110 7.19 -11.24 10.69
N LYS A 111 7.82 -12.41 10.66
CA LYS A 111 9.06 -12.66 9.94
C LYS A 111 8.68 -13.16 8.55
N ASN A 112 9.56 -12.99 7.57
CA ASN A 112 9.43 -13.54 6.21
C ASN A 112 8.26 -12.94 5.41
N PHE A 113 8.20 -11.61 5.30
CA PHE A 113 7.36 -10.94 4.28
C PHE A 113 8.01 -11.04 2.88
N ASN A 114 8.50 -12.22 2.52
CA ASN A 114 9.32 -12.46 1.33
C ASN A 114 8.42 -12.73 0.12
N LYS A 115 7.56 -11.78 -0.20
CA LYS A 115 6.60 -11.88 -1.29
C LYS A 115 6.98 -10.96 -2.44
N LYS A 116 6.60 -11.41 -3.63
CA LYS A 116 6.82 -10.65 -4.85
C LYS A 116 5.63 -9.72 -5.08
N PHE A 117 5.89 -8.42 -5.15
CA PHE A 117 4.89 -7.40 -5.48
C PHE A 117 5.42 -6.46 -6.56
N GLU A 118 4.53 -5.73 -7.22
CA GLU A 118 4.91 -4.55 -7.99
C GLU A 118 4.99 -3.32 -7.07
N ALA A 119 4.00 -3.14 -6.20
CA ALA A 119 4.13 -2.18 -5.10
C ALA A 119 3.45 -2.66 -3.82
N VAL A 120 4.02 -2.24 -2.70
CA VAL A 120 3.43 -2.42 -1.37
C VAL A 120 3.29 -1.06 -0.69
N THR A 121 2.13 -0.83 -0.08
CA THR A 121 1.86 0.33 0.76
C THR A 121 1.47 -0.14 2.17
N LEU A 122 2.24 0.27 3.17
CA LEU A 122 2.11 -0.15 4.56
C LEU A 122 1.74 1.09 5.39
N LEU A 123 0.48 1.20 5.81
CA LEU A 123 -0.02 2.29 6.66
C LEU A 123 -0.20 1.76 8.08
N ASP A 124 0.26 2.51 9.09
CA ASP A 124 0.14 2.13 10.50
C ASP A 124 0.61 0.69 10.79
N CYS A 125 1.74 0.29 10.19
CA CYS A 125 2.33 -1.04 10.31
C CYS A 125 3.61 -1.03 11.18
N PRO A 126 3.52 -0.81 12.51
CA PRO A 126 4.70 -0.68 13.38
C PRO A 126 5.52 -1.97 13.51
N TRP A 127 4.95 -3.11 13.12
CA TRP A 127 5.60 -4.41 13.13
C TRP A 127 6.62 -4.59 11.99
N ILE A 128 6.61 -3.72 10.97
CA ILE A 128 7.56 -3.76 9.87
C ILE A 128 8.93 -3.31 10.36
N THR A 129 9.94 -4.12 10.06
CA THR A 129 11.36 -3.83 10.33
C THR A 129 12.10 -3.55 9.03
N ILE A 130 13.29 -2.97 9.14
CA ILE A 130 14.15 -2.77 7.97
C ILE A 130 14.55 -4.10 7.31
N ASP A 131 14.67 -5.18 8.10
CA ASP A 131 14.96 -6.53 7.58
C ASP A 131 13.81 -7.07 6.72
N ASN A 132 12.56 -6.77 7.12
CA ASN A 132 11.41 -7.09 6.27
C ASN A 132 11.50 -6.35 4.94
N LEU A 133 11.94 -5.08 4.91
CA LEU A 133 12.07 -4.32 3.66
C LEU A 133 13.18 -4.90 2.76
N MET A 134 14.33 -5.28 3.35
CA MET A 134 15.45 -5.85 2.61
C MET A 134 15.15 -7.23 2.01
N SER A 135 14.21 -7.98 2.59
CA SER A 135 13.86 -9.33 2.12
C SER A 135 12.74 -9.36 1.07
N MET A 136 12.13 -8.22 0.74
CA MET A 136 11.06 -8.11 -0.26
C MET A 136 11.60 -8.12 -1.69
N ASP A 137 10.88 -8.81 -2.59
CA ASP A 137 11.08 -8.69 -4.04
C ASP A 137 10.02 -7.76 -4.64
N VAL A 138 10.29 -6.45 -4.62
CA VAL A 138 9.28 -5.43 -4.93
C VAL A 138 9.86 -4.25 -5.70
N CYS A 139 9.06 -3.65 -6.58
CA CYS A 139 9.48 -2.47 -7.35
C CYS A 139 9.30 -1.16 -6.57
N ARG A 140 8.29 -1.07 -5.70
CA ARG A 140 8.00 0.11 -4.89
C ARG A 140 7.56 -0.25 -3.48
N ILE A 141 8.18 0.37 -2.49
CA ILE A 141 7.81 0.28 -1.08
C ILE A 141 7.40 1.66 -0.61
N ASP A 142 6.19 1.80 -0.10
CA ASP A 142 5.78 2.97 0.67
C ASP A 142 5.40 2.54 2.09
N VAL A 143 6.20 2.91 3.08
CA VAL A 143 5.82 2.85 4.50
C VAL A 143 5.39 4.24 4.91
N LEU A 144 4.09 4.38 5.12
CA LEU A 144 3.41 5.64 5.40
C LEU A 144 3.03 5.68 6.90
N PRO A 145 2.56 6.81 7.44
CA PRO A 145 2.65 7.13 8.86
C PRO A 145 2.29 5.97 9.80
N GLY A 146 3.05 5.87 10.90
CA GLY A 146 2.88 4.85 11.94
C GLY A 146 4.09 3.95 12.16
N LYS A 147 5.14 4.06 11.33
CA LYS A 147 6.47 3.46 11.57
C LYS A 147 7.57 4.43 11.20
N LEU A 148 8.41 4.77 12.19
CA LEU A 148 9.65 5.52 11.98
C LEU A 148 10.85 4.57 11.95
N PHE A 149 11.81 4.87 11.07
CA PHE A 149 13.09 4.18 10.96
C PHE A 149 14.24 5.08 11.41
N THR A 150 15.31 4.51 11.94
CA THR A 150 16.50 5.31 12.28
C THR A 150 17.35 5.59 11.05
N ASN A 151 18.19 6.63 11.11
CA ASN A 151 19.17 6.90 10.07
C ASN A 151 20.13 5.71 9.85
N GLU A 152 20.46 4.97 10.91
CA GLU A 152 21.28 3.75 10.84
C GLU A 152 20.57 2.60 10.09
N GLU A 153 19.27 2.40 10.34
CA GLU A 153 18.46 1.43 9.59
C GLU A 153 18.43 1.79 8.10
N LEU A 154 18.21 3.06 7.77
CA LEU A 154 18.23 3.51 6.37
C LEU A 154 19.62 3.32 5.75
N ASN A 155 20.70 3.73 6.42
CA ASN A 155 22.07 3.52 5.92
C ASN A 155 22.34 2.05 5.61
N ARG A 156 21.93 1.14 6.52
CA ARG A 156 22.05 -0.31 6.32
C ARG A 156 21.30 -0.78 5.08
N PHE A 157 20.08 -0.29 4.89
CA PHE A 157 19.27 -0.60 3.72
C PHE A 157 19.92 -0.09 2.42
N LEU A 158 20.40 1.15 2.40
CA LEU A 158 21.05 1.74 1.22
C LEU A 158 22.32 0.97 0.84
N LYS A 159 23.19 0.69 1.81
CA LYS A 159 24.40 -0.13 1.59
C LYS A 159 24.05 -1.55 1.10
N HIS A 160 22.95 -2.13 1.58
CA HIS A 160 22.47 -3.44 1.12
C HIS A 160 22.02 -3.38 -0.34
N TRP A 161 21.18 -2.41 -0.69
CA TRP A 161 20.65 -2.22 -2.03
C TRP A 161 21.74 -1.85 -3.05
N MET A 162 22.70 -0.99 -2.69
CA MET A 162 23.85 -0.63 -3.54
C MET A 162 24.75 -1.82 -3.89
N LYS A 163 24.78 -2.86 -3.06
CA LYS A 163 25.49 -4.12 -3.36
C LYS A 163 24.74 -5.02 -4.36
N GLY A 164 23.67 -4.52 -4.98
CA GLY A 164 22.84 -5.25 -5.93
C GLY A 164 21.76 -6.10 -5.29
N ALA A 165 21.56 -6.01 -3.97
CA ALA A 165 20.39 -6.62 -3.34
C ALA A 165 19.11 -5.87 -3.75
N SER A 166 17.94 -6.49 -3.60
CA SER A 166 16.64 -5.91 -4.03
C SER A 166 16.63 -5.33 -5.46
N PRO A 167 17.04 -6.12 -6.49
CA PRO A 167 17.31 -5.62 -7.84
C PRO A 167 16.09 -5.06 -8.59
N ARG A 168 14.86 -5.38 -8.15
CA ARG A 168 13.63 -4.84 -8.74
C ARG A 168 13.23 -3.48 -8.16
N LEU A 169 13.79 -3.07 -7.01
CA LEU A 169 13.41 -1.86 -6.31
C LEU A 169 13.77 -0.59 -7.12
N LYS A 170 12.77 0.26 -7.31
CA LYS A 170 12.85 1.54 -8.04
C LYS A 170 12.40 2.75 -7.21
N GLN A 171 11.63 2.51 -6.15
CA GLN A 171 11.11 3.55 -5.26
C GLN A 171 11.01 3.02 -3.82
N LEU A 172 11.44 3.85 -2.88
CA LEU A 172 11.32 3.64 -1.45
C LEU A 172 10.73 4.91 -0.82
N GLN A 173 9.74 4.79 0.06
CA GLN A 173 9.22 5.93 0.81
C GLN A 173 9.09 5.51 2.27
N LEU A 174 9.73 6.24 3.17
CA LEU A 174 9.82 5.93 4.59
C LEU A 174 9.76 7.22 5.42
N ASP A 175 9.34 7.10 6.67
CA ASP A 175 9.48 8.15 7.68
C ASP A 175 10.68 7.85 8.58
N LEU A 176 11.50 8.86 8.89
CA LEU A 176 12.67 8.73 9.75
C LEU A 176 12.47 9.35 11.13
N VAL A 177 13.09 8.73 12.13
CA VAL A 177 13.39 9.38 13.41
C VAL A 177 14.52 10.37 13.16
N ASP A 178 14.29 11.64 13.46
CA ASP A 178 15.28 12.73 13.43
C ASP A 178 16.14 12.71 12.15
N TRP A 179 15.54 13.20 11.06
CA TRP A 179 16.17 13.19 9.73
C TRP A 179 17.61 13.76 9.77
N ASN A 180 18.58 12.93 9.36
CA ASN A 180 19.99 13.31 9.33
C ASN A 180 20.68 12.68 8.11
N GLU A 181 20.86 13.51 7.07
CA GLU A 181 21.47 13.12 5.80
C GLU A 181 22.90 12.61 5.93
N GLU A 182 23.74 13.30 6.70
CA GLU A 182 25.12 12.87 6.95
C GLU A 182 25.15 11.48 7.59
N ALA A 183 24.23 11.21 8.52
CA ALA A 183 24.14 9.92 9.20
C ALA A 183 23.67 8.80 8.27
N PHE A 184 22.59 9.00 7.50
CA PHE A 184 22.10 7.92 6.63
C PHE A 184 22.92 7.73 5.35
N LEU A 185 23.71 8.73 4.92
CA LEU A 185 24.65 8.63 3.79
C LEU A 185 26.09 8.30 4.23
N ALA A 186 26.34 8.07 5.52
CA ALA A 186 27.67 7.72 6.01
C ALA A 186 28.28 6.53 5.26
N ASP A 187 29.53 6.71 4.81
CA ASP A 187 30.31 5.77 3.99
C ASP A 187 29.69 5.42 2.63
N ILE A 188 28.79 6.24 2.11
CA ILE A 188 28.27 6.15 0.74
C ILE A 188 28.94 7.24 -0.09
N ASN A 189 29.58 6.85 -1.20
CA ASN A 189 30.10 7.83 -2.15
C ASN A 189 28.93 8.43 -2.93
N VAL A 190 28.62 9.70 -2.66
CA VAL A 190 27.50 10.41 -3.28
C VAL A 190 28.06 11.30 -4.39
N GLU A 191 27.65 11.04 -5.62
CA GLU A 191 27.93 11.94 -6.75
C GLU A 191 26.71 12.82 -7.01
N GLU A 192 26.90 14.14 -6.89
CA GLU A 192 25.86 15.10 -7.24
C GLU A 192 25.69 15.15 -8.76
N THR A 193 24.46 14.96 -9.23
CA THR A 193 24.11 15.02 -10.65
C THR A 193 22.94 15.97 -10.89
N THR A 194 22.84 16.50 -12.10
CA THR A 194 21.69 17.32 -12.51
C THR A 194 20.42 16.46 -12.49
N PRO A 195 19.31 16.93 -11.87
CA PRO A 195 18.07 16.18 -11.84
C PRO A 195 17.54 15.84 -13.23
N GLY A 196 17.41 14.55 -13.55
CA GLY A 196 16.61 14.09 -14.68
C GLY A 196 15.19 13.72 -14.24
N GLU A 197 14.20 14.12 -15.01
CA GLU A 197 12.82 13.70 -14.78
C GLU A 197 12.61 12.27 -15.31
N ARG A 198 12.10 11.37 -14.45
CA ARG A 198 11.60 10.06 -14.88
C ARG A 198 10.15 9.91 -14.42
N LEU A 199 9.23 10.07 -15.36
CA LEU A 199 7.80 9.87 -15.13
C LEU A 199 7.49 8.37 -15.09
N TYR A 200 7.01 7.91 -13.95
CA TYR A 200 6.45 6.58 -13.80
C TYR A 200 4.92 6.68 -13.72
N ASN A 201 4.25 6.37 -14.84
CA ASN A 201 2.79 6.29 -14.89
C ASN A 201 2.35 4.95 -14.30
N PHE A 202 2.02 4.93 -13.01
CA PHE A 202 1.28 3.85 -12.40
C PHE A 202 -0.08 4.37 -11.99
N ILE A 203 -1.14 3.59 -12.22
CA ILE A 203 -2.51 3.94 -11.86
C ILE A 203 -2.56 4.16 -10.35
N PHE A 204 -2.60 5.43 -9.95
CA PHE A 204 -2.86 5.85 -8.60
C PHE A 204 -4.34 5.57 -8.29
N CYS A 205 -4.63 4.89 -7.18
CA CYS A 205 -5.81 5.30 -6.43
C CYS A 205 -5.44 6.65 -5.80
N GLU A 206 -6.12 7.70 -6.26
CA GLU A 206 -6.00 9.06 -5.75
C GLU A 206 -6.02 9.08 -4.22
N PHE A 207 -4.97 9.62 -3.61
CA PHE A 207 -4.98 10.58 -2.51
C PHE A 207 -3.54 11.11 -2.43
N LEU A 208 -3.39 12.44 -2.45
CA LEU A 208 -2.16 13.24 -2.58
C LEU A 208 -1.78 13.64 -4.02
N SER A 209 -2.52 14.65 -4.50
CA SER A 209 -1.96 15.68 -5.37
C SER A 209 -0.83 16.40 -4.64
N GLU A 210 0.39 16.38 -5.17
CA GLU A 210 1.30 17.53 -5.09
C GLU A 210 2.50 17.35 -6.05
N LYS A 211 2.71 18.37 -6.88
CA LYS A 211 3.76 18.50 -7.91
C LYS A 211 5.11 18.75 -7.25
N TYR A 212 6.15 17.91 -7.43
CA TYR A 212 7.55 18.31 -7.15
C TYR A 212 8.59 17.59 -8.03
N ILE A 213 9.68 18.31 -8.26
CA ILE A 213 10.81 18.08 -9.18
C ILE A 213 11.81 17.03 -8.59
N PHE A 214 12.45 16.24 -9.46
CA PHE A 214 13.08 14.94 -9.18
C PHE A 214 14.52 14.97 -8.61
N GLN A 215 14.96 13.84 -8.05
CA GLN A 215 16.37 13.37 -7.96
C GLN A 215 16.33 11.84 -8.12
N PHE A 216 17.33 11.23 -8.74
CA PHE A 216 17.29 9.83 -9.20
C PHE A 216 17.10 8.83 -8.05
N LEU A 217 16.16 7.90 -8.27
CA LEU A 217 15.64 6.88 -7.35
C LEU A 217 14.96 7.47 -6.10
N ARG A 218 13.63 7.53 -6.17
CA ARG A 218 12.76 8.19 -5.20
C ARG A 218 12.86 7.46 -3.86
N ILE A 219 13.80 7.86 -3.00
CA ILE A 219 13.73 7.69 -1.55
C ILE A 219 12.93 8.91 -1.06
N LYS A 220 11.60 8.80 -1.02
CA LYS A 220 10.77 9.89 -0.49
C LYS A 220 10.81 9.79 1.03
N LEU A 221 11.70 10.55 1.67
CA LEU A 221 11.74 10.68 3.12
C LEU A 221 10.84 11.86 3.50
N HIS A 222 9.73 11.60 4.20
CA HIS A 222 8.87 12.69 4.64
C HIS A 222 9.46 13.40 5.86
N ARG A 223 9.47 14.74 5.80
CA ARG A 223 9.74 15.62 6.93
C ARG A 223 8.42 15.91 7.64
N HIS A 224 8.29 15.52 8.90
CA HIS A 224 7.27 16.11 9.78
C HIS A 224 7.85 17.41 10.35
N GLU A 225 7.61 18.57 9.74
CA GLU A 225 7.79 19.86 10.45
C GLU A 225 7.22 21.07 9.69
N HIS A 226 6.41 21.84 10.41
CA HIS A 226 6.13 23.24 10.14
C HIS A 226 7.43 24.04 10.17
N CYS A 227 8.00 24.41 9.01
CA CYS A 227 9.04 25.44 8.98
C CYS A 227 9.07 26.19 7.65
N THR A 228 8.40 27.35 7.62
CA THR A 228 8.42 28.31 6.51
C THR A 228 9.66 29.20 6.61
N HIS A 229 10.83 28.73 6.14
CA HIS A 229 11.90 29.57 5.55
C HIS A 229 13.17 28.75 5.30
N CYS A 230 13.40 28.31 4.06
CA CYS A 230 14.73 28.41 3.45
C CYS A 230 14.62 28.22 1.94
N LYS A 231 14.52 29.33 1.20
CA LYS A 231 14.78 29.37 -0.25
C LYS A 231 16.29 29.53 -0.43
N ARG A 232 17.01 28.52 -0.94
CA ARG A 232 18.27 28.75 -1.67
C ARG A 232 18.33 27.84 -2.89
N ARG A 233 18.42 28.51 -4.04
CA ARG A 233 18.73 27.97 -5.37
C ARG A 233 20.20 27.56 -5.42
N TRP A 234 20.49 26.53 -6.19
CA TRP A 234 21.84 26.18 -6.61
C TRP A 234 21.82 25.92 -8.12
N ASN A 235 22.85 26.42 -8.80
CA ASN A 235 23.06 26.36 -10.25
C ASN A 235 23.47 24.96 -10.68
#